data_AF-A0A089PHC2-F1
#
_entry.id   AF-A0A089PHC2-F1
#
_cell.length_a   1.000
_cell.length_b   1.000
_cell.length_c   1.000
_cell.angle_alpha   90.00
_cell.angle_beta   90.00
_cell.angle_gamma   90.00
#
_symmetry.space_group_name_H-M   'P 1'
#
loop_
_entity.id
_entity.type
_entity.pdbx_description
1 polymer ?
#
loop_
_entity_poly.entity_id
_entity_poly.type
_entity_poly.pdbx_seq_one_letter_code
_entity_poly.pdbx_strand_id
1 'polypeptide(L)'
;MKPDLRITDPDDFEKVVARQCMTLGYEVVMPTKNNPGYDIELIKGKERIAVQVKCHKAKQNTGQYKKFVAFLELPIASNFTSGWFISQSGYSKNVLALAEADREPNLKLGTSSQRGIKWNYDPDLAPGESPEEEKEEDIEEKNVKDEAVKYFGIFTCKGGVGKTTVAAHLAGAFAIMGYDVILLDLDPDRNLRKLFLQDQDSDEDASLYIPPNKKGFSGATITVLNADEWDERSYSEKVVICDCSPVLSENPKYLIRKFDYCVIPTTLNPLGIAKNGDVITRTFKHIRKMNNKAEMFCLINSYSGAQSYEERNKHLLALVEKPIKEYQKNDPKCQLIHPDYVKIRESRALRYWGYHLVDGSPPQLAFKSVANRSAPRTDFMQLAEYLEDHTSITSTRELD
;
A
#
# COMPACT_ATOMS: atom_id res chain seq x y z
N MET A 1 -16.81 24.82 20.29
CA MET A 1 -15.89 23.84 19.66
C MET A 1 -16.75 22.83 18.94
N LYS A 2 -16.89 22.96 17.62
CA LYS A 2 -17.62 21.99 16.79
C LYS A 2 -16.73 20.74 16.62
N PRO A 3 -17.24 19.51 16.80
CA PRO A 3 -16.50 18.29 16.48
C PRO A 3 -16.38 18.12 14.95
N ASP A 4 -15.23 17.63 14.51
CA ASP A 4 -14.78 17.43 13.13
C ASP A 4 -15.11 15.99 12.67
N LEU A 5 -15.95 15.82 11.64
CA LEU A 5 -16.43 14.50 11.17
C LEU A 5 -16.60 14.50 9.63
N ARG A 6 -15.74 13.75 8.93
CA ARG A 6 -15.71 13.62 7.44
C ARG A 6 -16.57 12.44 6.97
N ILE A 7 -17.11 12.49 5.73
CA ILE A 7 -17.62 11.30 5.02
C ILE A 7 -16.45 10.32 4.85
N THR A 8 -16.61 9.08 5.31
CA THR A 8 -15.52 8.08 5.40
C THR A 8 -15.90 6.70 4.88
N ASP A 9 -17.14 6.47 4.42
CA ASP A 9 -17.64 5.15 3.98
C ASP A 9 -17.82 5.06 2.45
N PRO A 10 -17.08 4.16 1.76
CA PRO A 10 -17.18 3.90 0.32
C PRO A 10 -18.57 3.49 -0.16
N ASP A 11 -19.28 2.59 0.53
CA ASP A 11 -20.57 2.03 0.07
C ASP A 11 -21.67 3.12 0.07
N ASP A 12 -21.59 4.09 0.99
CA ASP A 12 -22.52 5.22 1.03
C ASP A 12 -22.15 6.31 0.03
N PHE A 13 -20.85 6.51 -0.21
CA PHE A 13 -20.38 7.41 -1.26
C PHE A 13 -20.75 6.90 -2.65
N GLU A 14 -20.65 5.59 -2.91
CA GLU A 14 -21.15 4.95 -4.14
C GLU A 14 -22.65 5.24 -4.36
N LYS A 15 -23.48 5.10 -3.33
CA LYS A 15 -24.92 5.42 -3.42
C LYS A 15 -25.18 6.90 -3.68
N VAL A 16 -24.36 7.80 -3.14
CA VAL A 16 -24.45 9.24 -3.40
C VAL A 16 -24.12 9.51 -4.87
N VAL A 17 -23.01 8.95 -5.37
CA VAL A 17 -22.62 9.06 -6.78
C VAL A 17 -23.68 8.46 -7.71
N ALA A 18 -24.22 7.29 -7.38
CA ALA A 18 -25.33 6.66 -8.11
C ALA A 18 -26.54 7.59 -8.22
N ARG A 19 -26.99 8.20 -7.10
CA ARG A 19 -28.12 9.15 -7.11
C ARG A 19 -27.84 10.40 -7.95
N GLN A 20 -26.61 10.91 -7.91
CA GLN A 20 -26.21 12.02 -8.77
C GLN A 20 -26.25 11.63 -10.25
N CYS A 21 -25.78 10.44 -10.60
CA CYS A 21 -25.83 9.93 -11.97
C CYS A 21 -27.26 9.70 -12.46
N MET A 22 -28.17 9.20 -11.60
CA MET A 22 -29.60 9.12 -11.91
C MET A 22 -30.20 10.50 -12.24
N THR A 23 -29.78 11.53 -11.49
CA THR A 23 -30.23 12.92 -11.72
C THR A 23 -29.73 13.46 -13.06
N LEU A 24 -28.59 12.98 -13.55
CA LEU A 24 -28.05 13.26 -14.90
C LEU A 24 -28.74 12.44 -16.01
N GLY A 25 -29.73 11.61 -15.65
CA GLY A 25 -30.54 10.83 -16.57
C GLY A 25 -29.91 9.51 -17.03
N TYR A 26 -29.00 8.94 -16.23
CA TYR A 26 -28.47 7.60 -16.46
C TYR A 26 -29.28 6.56 -15.69
N GLU A 27 -29.50 5.41 -16.31
CA GLU A 27 -29.87 4.19 -15.59
C GLU A 27 -28.62 3.68 -14.86
N VAL A 28 -28.77 3.30 -13.58
CA VAL A 28 -27.65 2.89 -12.73
C VAL A 28 -27.77 1.41 -12.40
N VAL A 29 -26.73 0.66 -12.70
CA VAL A 29 -26.57 -0.76 -12.37
C VAL A 29 -25.46 -0.87 -11.33
N MET A 30 -25.81 -1.35 -10.14
CA MET A 30 -24.83 -1.70 -9.09
C MET A 30 -24.41 -3.15 -9.34
N PRO A 31 -23.17 -3.41 -9.76
CA PRO A 31 -22.72 -4.77 -10.03
C PRO A 31 -22.62 -5.59 -8.73
N THR A 32 -22.55 -6.91 -8.84
CA THR A 32 -22.28 -7.77 -7.69
C THR A 32 -20.90 -7.46 -7.12
N LYS A 33 -20.76 -7.43 -5.77
CA LYS A 33 -19.48 -7.22 -5.09
C LYS A 33 -18.40 -8.18 -5.67
N ASN A 34 -17.18 -7.67 -5.88
CA ASN A 34 -16.02 -8.30 -6.57
C ASN A 34 -15.93 -8.14 -8.10
N ASN A 35 -16.54 -7.11 -8.70
CA ASN A 35 -16.30 -6.85 -10.13
C ASN A 35 -14.94 -6.17 -10.34
N PRO A 36 -14.09 -6.67 -11.26
CA PRO A 36 -12.75 -6.13 -11.42
C PRO A 36 -12.79 -4.76 -12.10
N GLY A 37 -12.48 -3.71 -11.32
CA GLY A 37 -12.06 -2.40 -11.84
C GLY A 37 -13.12 -1.30 -11.92
N TYR A 38 -14.37 -1.55 -11.54
CA TYR A 38 -15.43 -0.54 -11.49
C TYR A 38 -16.50 -0.88 -10.44
N ASP A 39 -17.16 0.14 -9.92
CA ASP A 39 -18.11 0.04 -8.79
C ASP A 39 -19.56 0.30 -9.23
N ILE A 40 -19.76 1.06 -10.31
CA ILE A 40 -21.08 1.40 -10.86
C ILE A 40 -21.06 1.31 -12.38
N GLU A 41 -22.07 0.71 -12.99
CA GLU A 41 -22.32 0.77 -14.43
C GLU A 41 -23.46 1.76 -14.72
N LEU A 42 -23.22 2.69 -15.65
CA LEU A 42 -24.24 3.64 -16.11
C LEU A 42 -24.66 3.33 -17.53
N ILE A 43 -25.97 3.41 -17.81
CA ILE A 43 -26.53 3.13 -19.13
C ILE A 43 -27.37 4.34 -19.56
N LYS A 44 -27.11 4.85 -20.76
CA LYS A 44 -27.92 5.89 -21.41
C LYS A 44 -27.96 5.70 -22.92
N GLY A 45 -29.04 5.08 -23.41
CA GLY A 45 -29.14 4.75 -24.83
C GLY A 45 -28.09 3.72 -25.26
N LYS A 46 -27.11 4.14 -26.06
CA LYS A 46 -25.97 3.29 -26.48
C LYS A 46 -24.73 3.44 -25.59
N GLU A 47 -24.72 4.44 -24.71
CA GLU A 47 -23.61 4.68 -23.81
C GLU A 47 -23.67 3.68 -22.65
N ARG A 48 -22.51 3.08 -22.38
CA ARG A 48 -22.26 2.24 -21.21
C ARG A 48 -21.00 2.75 -20.54
N ILE A 49 -21.10 3.16 -19.28
CA ILE A 49 -19.99 3.81 -18.59
C ILE A 49 -19.59 2.98 -17.38
N ALA A 50 -18.31 2.63 -17.30
CA ALA A 50 -17.73 2.06 -16.09
C ALA A 50 -17.32 3.19 -15.14
N VAL A 51 -17.91 3.23 -13.96
CA VAL A 51 -17.59 4.24 -12.95
C VAL A 51 -16.82 3.59 -11.82
N GLN A 52 -15.64 4.11 -11.52
CA GLN A 52 -14.90 3.79 -10.31
C GLN A 52 -15.04 4.94 -9.31
N VAL A 53 -15.37 4.63 -8.07
CA VAL A 53 -15.67 5.56 -7.00
C VAL A 53 -14.65 5.42 -5.86
N LYS A 54 -14.10 6.53 -5.36
CA LYS A 54 -13.12 6.51 -4.25
C LYS A 54 -13.45 7.51 -3.16
N CYS A 55 -13.72 6.99 -1.96
CA CYS A 55 -14.09 7.72 -0.75
C CYS A 55 -12.88 7.94 0.19
N HIS A 56 -11.75 8.42 -0.36
CA HIS A 56 -10.50 8.56 0.38
C HIS A 56 -10.34 9.97 0.97
N LYS A 57 -9.68 10.09 2.13
CA LYS A 57 -9.25 11.39 2.68
C LYS A 57 -8.14 12.04 1.85
N ALA A 58 -7.18 11.23 1.39
CA ALA A 58 -6.11 11.65 0.49
C ALA A 58 -6.64 11.82 -0.93
N LYS A 59 -6.03 12.71 -1.72
CA LYS A 59 -6.38 12.91 -3.13
C LYS A 59 -6.02 11.69 -3.97
N GLN A 60 -6.66 11.53 -5.12
CA GLN A 60 -6.27 10.46 -6.04
C GLN A 60 -4.91 10.76 -6.67
N ASN A 61 -4.04 9.74 -6.62
CA ASN A 61 -2.66 9.80 -7.04
C ASN A 61 -2.45 9.15 -8.41
N THR A 62 -1.24 9.30 -8.96
CA THR A 62 -0.90 8.77 -10.30
C THR A 62 -0.95 7.25 -10.35
N GLY A 63 -0.70 6.55 -9.24
CA GLY A 63 -0.81 5.10 -9.17
C GLY A 63 -2.25 4.60 -9.37
N GLN A 64 -3.20 5.18 -8.64
CA GLN A 64 -4.63 4.86 -8.74
C GLN A 64 -5.19 5.23 -10.12
N TYR A 65 -4.82 6.42 -10.62
CA TYR A 65 -5.19 6.85 -11.99
C TYR A 65 -4.70 5.85 -13.05
N LYS A 66 -3.40 5.48 -13.03
CA LYS A 66 -2.83 4.53 -13.98
C LYS A 66 -3.48 3.15 -13.89
N LYS A 67 -3.88 2.72 -12.68
CA LYS A 67 -4.61 1.47 -12.48
C LYS A 67 -5.98 1.50 -13.17
N PHE A 68 -6.73 2.60 -13.02
CA PHE A 68 -8.04 2.75 -13.67
C PHE A 68 -7.92 2.82 -15.19
N VAL A 69 -6.96 3.59 -15.72
CA VAL A 69 -6.69 3.65 -17.17
C VAL A 69 -6.32 2.27 -17.71
N ALA A 70 -5.45 1.53 -17.02
CA ALA A 70 -5.10 0.16 -17.42
C ALA A 70 -6.29 -0.81 -17.37
N PHE A 71 -7.27 -0.59 -16.48
CA PHE A 71 -8.52 -1.36 -16.48
C PHE A 71 -9.34 -1.12 -17.75
N LEU A 72 -9.43 0.13 -18.23
CA LEU A 72 -10.18 0.46 -19.45
C LEU A 72 -9.62 -0.19 -20.72
N GLU A 73 -8.36 -0.62 -20.69
CA GLU A 73 -7.71 -1.38 -21.77
C GLU A 73 -8.00 -2.89 -21.73
N LEU A 74 -8.60 -3.40 -20.65
CA LEU A 74 -8.88 -4.83 -20.49
C LEU A 74 -10.06 -5.29 -21.36
N PRO A 75 -10.09 -6.56 -21.80
CA PRO A 75 -11.21 -7.10 -22.58
C PRO A 75 -12.57 -6.98 -21.88
N ILE A 76 -12.61 -7.05 -20.54
CA ILE A 76 -13.85 -6.85 -19.80
C ILE A 76 -14.42 -5.44 -19.97
N ALA A 77 -13.54 -4.45 -20.16
CA ALA A 77 -13.92 -3.07 -20.33
C ALA A 77 -14.39 -2.74 -21.76
N SER A 78 -14.25 -3.67 -22.72
CA SER A 78 -14.70 -3.44 -24.12
C SER A 78 -16.21 -3.23 -24.26
N ASN A 79 -16.98 -3.58 -23.22
CA ASN A 79 -18.42 -3.36 -23.16
C ASN A 79 -18.80 -1.92 -22.77
N PHE A 80 -17.83 -1.12 -22.32
CA PHE A 80 -18.03 0.27 -21.94
C PHE A 80 -17.56 1.20 -23.05
N THR A 81 -18.35 2.23 -23.31
CA THR A 81 -18.02 3.33 -24.22
C THR A 81 -17.11 4.36 -23.56
N SER A 82 -17.14 4.48 -22.23
CA SER A 82 -16.28 5.38 -21.47
C SER A 82 -16.10 4.93 -20.01
N GLY A 83 -15.10 5.49 -19.34
CA GLY A 83 -14.81 5.30 -17.93
C GLY A 83 -14.89 6.60 -17.16
N TRP A 84 -15.54 6.60 -16.00
CA TRP A 84 -15.58 7.74 -15.08
C TRP A 84 -14.84 7.38 -13.80
N PHE A 85 -13.81 8.15 -13.47
CA PHE A 85 -13.19 8.07 -12.15
C PHE A 85 -13.82 9.17 -11.29
N ILE A 86 -14.42 8.83 -10.15
CA ILE A 86 -15.11 9.77 -9.26
C ILE A 86 -14.50 9.68 -7.86
N SER A 87 -14.02 10.82 -7.36
CA SER A 87 -13.33 10.94 -6.07
C SER A 87 -14.10 11.86 -5.12
N GLN A 88 -14.05 11.58 -3.82
CA GLN A 88 -14.54 12.52 -2.79
C GLN A 88 -13.53 13.65 -2.54
N SER A 89 -12.25 13.32 -2.49
CA SER A 89 -11.16 14.26 -2.16
C SER A 89 -10.60 14.99 -3.39
N GLY A 90 -11.05 14.62 -4.59
CA GLY A 90 -10.51 15.09 -5.85
C GLY A 90 -9.18 14.44 -6.24
N TYR A 91 -8.38 15.16 -7.04
CA TYR A 91 -7.19 14.65 -7.72
C TYR A 91 -5.95 15.49 -7.41
N SER A 92 -4.79 14.85 -7.39
CA SER A 92 -3.50 15.56 -7.41
C SER A 92 -3.32 16.31 -8.73
N LYS A 93 -2.55 17.42 -8.72
CA LYS A 93 -2.28 18.25 -9.91
C LYS A 93 -1.71 17.42 -11.06
N ASN A 94 -0.88 16.43 -10.76
CA ASN A 94 -0.27 15.57 -11.76
C ASN A 94 -1.22 14.61 -12.42
N VAL A 95 -2.23 14.10 -11.69
CA VAL A 95 -3.27 13.29 -12.32
C VAL A 95 -4.02 14.12 -13.36
N LEU A 96 -4.33 15.38 -13.04
CA LEU A 96 -4.97 16.30 -13.99
C LEU A 96 -4.05 16.61 -15.18
N ALA A 97 -2.78 16.95 -14.92
CA ALA A 97 -1.80 17.21 -15.98
C ALA A 97 -1.57 15.98 -16.89
N LEU A 98 -1.56 14.77 -16.31
CA LEU A 98 -1.41 13.52 -17.05
C LEU A 98 -2.65 13.25 -17.92
N ALA A 99 -3.86 13.40 -17.35
CA ALA A 99 -5.10 13.26 -18.11
C ALA A 99 -5.22 14.28 -19.26
N GLU A 100 -4.76 15.52 -19.04
CA GLU A 100 -4.70 16.55 -20.09
C GLU A 100 -3.67 16.21 -21.19
N ALA A 101 -2.50 15.69 -20.80
CA ALA A 101 -1.44 15.33 -21.73
C ALA A 101 -1.79 14.10 -22.58
N ASP A 102 -2.33 13.05 -21.95
CA ASP A 102 -2.69 11.80 -22.62
C ASP A 102 -3.97 11.96 -23.45
N ARG A 103 -4.83 12.92 -23.07
CA ARG A 103 -6.09 13.25 -23.76
C ARG A 103 -6.99 12.05 -24.03
N GLU A 104 -7.09 11.16 -23.03
CA GLU A 104 -7.86 9.92 -23.12
C GLU A 104 -9.34 10.21 -23.47
N PRO A 105 -9.78 9.90 -24.70
CA PRO A 105 -11.07 10.38 -25.22
C PRO A 105 -12.27 9.74 -24.50
N ASN A 106 -12.04 8.62 -23.84
CA ASN A 106 -13.07 7.82 -23.19
C ASN A 106 -12.98 7.88 -21.65
N LEU A 107 -12.35 8.92 -21.08
CA LEU A 107 -12.14 9.05 -19.64
C LEU A 107 -12.69 10.39 -19.12
N LYS A 108 -13.43 10.37 -18.00
CA LYS A 108 -13.77 11.59 -17.24
C LYS A 108 -13.32 11.47 -15.79
N LEU A 109 -12.82 12.57 -15.22
CA LEU A 109 -12.45 12.64 -13.80
C LEU A 109 -13.39 13.60 -13.09
N GLY A 110 -14.12 13.11 -12.09
CA GLY A 110 -15.09 13.89 -11.33
C GLY A 110 -14.78 13.93 -9.83
N THR A 111 -15.12 15.04 -9.19
CA THR A 111 -15.20 15.17 -7.74
C THR A 111 -16.67 15.25 -7.35
N SER A 112 -17.14 14.29 -6.57
CA SER A 112 -18.53 14.29 -6.09
C SER A 112 -18.66 15.15 -4.84
N SER A 113 -19.71 15.95 -4.82
CA SER A 113 -20.05 16.96 -3.82
C SER A 113 -21.56 16.91 -3.57
N GLN A 114 -22.09 17.47 -2.49
CA GLN A 114 -23.53 17.53 -2.25
C GLN A 114 -24.33 18.21 -3.38
N ARG A 115 -23.67 19.07 -4.17
CA ARG A 115 -24.28 19.79 -5.31
C ARG A 115 -24.26 18.99 -6.61
N GLY A 116 -23.60 17.82 -6.63
CA GLY A 116 -23.44 16.97 -7.81
C GLY A 116 -21.98 16.64 -8.08
N ILE A 117 -21.71 16.18 -9.30
CA ILE A 117 -20.36 15.82 -9.74
C ILE A 117 -19.75 17.04 -10.45
N LYS A 118 -18.65 17.55 -9.91
CA LYS A 118 -17.79 18.53 -10.58
C LYS A 118 -16.78 17.79 -11.44
N TRP A 119 -16.80 17.98 -12.76
CA TRP A 119 -15.81 17.40 -13.66
C TRP A 119 -14.47 18.15 -13.55
N ASN A 120 -13.46 17.49 -13.02
CA ASN A 120 -12.08 17.99 -12.98
C ASN A 120 -11.37 17.78 -14.33
N TYR A 121 -11.80 16.78 -15.10
CA TYR A 121 -11.35 16.52 -16.46
C TYR A 121 -12.50 15.93 -17.28
N ASP A 122 -12.74 16.51 -18.44
CA ASP A 122 -13.67 16.04 -19.45
C ASP A 122 -13.07 16.34 -20.84
N PRO A 123 -12.82 15.33 -21.68
CA PRO A 123 -12.20 15.53 -23.00
C PRO A 123 -13.09 16.35 -23.95
N ASP A 124 -14.39 16.44 -23.68
CA ASP A 124 -15.36 17.19 -24.48
C ASP A 124 -15.46 18.68 -24.05
N LEU A 125 -14.91 19.06 -22.89
CA LEU A 125 -14.92 20.44 -22.38
C LEU A 125 -13.63 21.17 -22.76
N ALA A 126 -13.72 22.47 -23.02
CA ALA A 126 -12.54 23.31 -23.26
C ALA A 126 -11.71 23.47 -21.96
N PRO A 127 -10.37 23.51 -22.03
CA PRO A 127 -9.53 23.71 -20.85
C PRO A 127 -9.89 25.01 -20.12
N GLY A 128 -10.23 24.92 -18.82
CA GLY A 128 -10.44 26.08 -17.95
C GLY A 128 -11.89 26.40 -17.56
N GLU A 129 -12.89 25.62 -17.99
CA GLU A 129 -14.27 25.75 -17.47
C GLU A 129 -14.45 24.87 -16.22
N SER A 130 -14.08 25.38 -15.04
CA SER A 130 -14.38 24.72 -13.76
C SER A 130 -14.72 25.76 -12.68
N PRO A 131 -15.90 25.71 -12.05
CA PRO A 131 -16.27 26.67 -11.00
C PRO A 131 -15.41 26.53 -9.74
N GLU A 132 -15.14 27.66 -9.07
CA GLU A 132 -14.30 27.83 -7.87
C GLU A 132 -14.73 26.96 -6.67
N GLU A 133 -13.75 26.65 -5.80
CA GLU A 133 -13.88 25.79 -4.61
C GLU A 133 -14.52 26.51 -3.41
N GLU A 134 -15.61 25.99 -2.84
CA GLU A 134 -16.08 26.35 -1.49
C GLU A 134 -16.69 25.15 -0.72
N LYS A 135 -16.55 25.18 0.61
CA LYS A 135 -16.63 24.07 1.60
C LYS A 135 -18.05 23.58 1.92
N GLU A 136 -18.20 22.29 2.29
CA GLU A 136 -19.46 21.56 2.56
C GLU A 136 -19.71 21.21 4.05
N GLU A 137 -21.00 20.98 4.45
CA GLU A 137 -21.52 20.58 5.79
C GLU A 137 -22.60 19.44 5.70
N ASP A 138 -22.79 18.63 6.76
CA ASP A 138 -23.22 17.18 6.81
C ASP A 138 -24.71 16.77 7.11
N ILE A 139 -25.04 15.45 6.98
CA ILE A 139 -26.18 14.67 7.57
C ILE A 139 -25.76 13.21 7.96
N GLU A 140 -26.51 12.56 8.89
CA GLU A 140 -26.29 11.41 9.82
C GLU A 140 -26.14 9.93 9.33
N GLU A 141 -25.57 9.09 10.23
CA GLU A 141 -25.12 7.68 10.12
C GLU A 141 -26.16 6.55 10.38
N LYS A 142 -25.84 5.33 9.89
CA LYS A 142 -26.03 4.05 10.65
C LYS A 142 -25.06 2.92 10.20
N ASN A 143 -24.45 2.26 11.19
CA ASN A 143 -23.50 1.13 11.14
C ASN A 143 -23.85 -0.04 10.19
N VAL A 144 -22.83 -0.74 9.64
CA VAL A 144 -22.58 -2.21 9.81
C VAL A 144 -21.34 -2.77 9.04
N LYS A 145 -20.48 -3.50 9.79
CA LYS A 145 -19.60 -4.69 9.58
C LYS A 145 -18.39 -4.73 8.61
N ASP A 146 -17.26 -5.04 9.25
CA ASP A 146 -15.89 -5.26 8.78
C ASP A 146 -15.68 -6.48 7.86
N GLU A 147 -15.04 -6.27 6.71
CA GLU A 147 -14.10 -7.25 6.14
C GLU A 147 -12.71 -7.01 6.75
N ALA A 148 -12.01 -8.08 7.12
CA ALA A 148 -10.83 -7.99 7.99
C ALA A 148 -9.55 -7.57 7.24
N VAL A 149 -9.21 -6.28 7.29
CA VAL A 149 -7.91 -5.73 6.90
C VAL A 149 -6.78 -6.39 7.71
N LYS A 150 -5.67 -6.75 7.05
CA LYS A 150 -4.48 -7.33 7.68
C LYS A 150 -3.38 -6.30 7.84
N TYR A 151 -2.90 -6.14 9.07
CA TYR A 151 -1.87 -5.16 9.41
C TYR A 151 -0.51 -5.82 9.69
N PHE A 152 0.53 -5.32 9.03
CA PHE A 152 1.92 -5.68 9.22
C PHE A 152 2.70 -4.51 9.83
N GLY A 153 3.27 -4.67 11.02
CA GLY A 153 4.19 -3.70 11.61
C GLY A 153 5.66 -4.04 11.32
N ILE A 154 6.39 -3.17 10.63
CA ILE A 154 7.82 -3.36 10.36
C ILE A 154 8.61 -2.55 11.39
N PHE A 155 9.15 -3.25 12.39
CA PHE A 155 9.90 -2.62 13.48
C PHE A 155 11.40 -2.79 13.29
N THR A 156 12.18 -2.00 14.00
CA THR A 156 13.61 -2.24 14.09
C THR A 156 14.09 -2.33 15.53
N CYS A 157 15.16 -3.10 15.71
CA CYS A 157 15.94 -3.13 16.94
C CYS A 157 17.04 -2.05 16.95
N LYS A 158 17.46 -1.56 15.78
CA LYS A 158 18.59 -0.64 15.58
C LYS A 158 18.44 0.22 14.32
N GLY A 159 19.08 1.39 14.32
CA GLY A 159 19.26 2.14 13.07
C GLY A 159 20.04 1.34 12.03
N GLY A 160 19.66 1.46 10.75
CA GLY A 160 20.45 0.95 9.63
C GLY A 160 20.33 -0.54 9.31
N VAL A 161 19.39 -1.29 9.92
CA VAL A 161 19.17 -2.72 9.57
C VAL A 161 18.23 -2.93 8.38
N GLY A 162 17.81 -1.86 7.71
CA GLY A 162 16.98 -1.91 6.50
C GLY A 162 15.47 -2.00 6.73
N LYS A 163 14.94 -1.47 7.83
CA LYS A 163 13.49 -1.43 8.16
C LYS A 163 12.64 -0.86 7.01
N THR A 164 12.89 0.38 6.63
CA THR A 164 12.17 1.09 5.56
C THR A 164 12.32 0.37 4.22
N THR A 165 13.51 -0.17 3.93
CA THR A 165 13.75 -0.99 2.74
C THR A 165 12.90 -2.26 2.75
N VAL A 166 12.82 -2.96 3.88
CA VAL A 166 12.01 -4.18 4.03
C VAL A 166 10.52 -3.85 3.89
N ALA A 167 10.04 -2.77 4.51
CA ALA A 167 8.64 -2.34 4.40
C ALA A 167 8.24 -2.06 2.94
N ALA A 168 9.03 -1.24 2.24
CA ALA A 168 8.77 -0.87 0.86
C ALA A 168 8.79 -2.05 -0.12
N HIS A 169 9.78 -2.94 0.02
CA HIS A 169 9.93 -4.06 -0.92
C HIS A 169 9.00 -5.22 -0.57
N LEU A 170 8.60 -5.39 0.70
CA LEU A 170 7.53 -6.31 1.05
C LEU A 170 6.19 -5.83 0.47
N ALA A 171 5.89 -4.52 0.53
CA ALA A 171 4.73 -3.94 -0.15
C ALA A 171 4.78 -4.21 -1.66
N GLY A 172 5.95 -4.04 -2.27
CA GLY A 172 6.20 -4.43 -3.65
C GLY A 172 5.95 -5.89 -3.97
N ALA A 173 6.38 -6.81 -3.11
CA ALA A 173 6.16 -8.23 -3.31
C ALA A 173 4.68 -8.60 -3.23
N PHE A 174 3.95 -8.10 -2.21
CA PHE A 174 2.50 -8.31 -2.15
C PHE A 174 1.77 -7.68 -3.33
N ALA A 175 2.18 -6.50 -3.80
CA ALA A 175 1.62 -5.90 -5.02
C ALA A 175 1.90 -6.74 -6.28
N ILE A 176 3.09 -7.33 -6.41
CA ILE A 176 3.41 -8.29 -7.49
C ILE A 176 2.53 -9.55 -7.40
N MET A 177 2.12 -9.95 -6.19
CA MET A 177 1.21 -11.07 -5.94
C MET A 177 -0.27 -10.72 -6.17
N GLY A 178 -0.57 -9.45 -6.48
CA GLY A 178 -1.92 -8.97 -6.81
C GLY A 178 -2.65 -8.26 -5.68
N TYR A 179 -2.02 -8.06 -4.52
CA TYR A 179 -2.62 -7.28 -3.44
C TYR A 179 -2.44 -5.79 -3.69
N ASP A 180 -3.50 -4.99 -3.56
CA ASP A 180 -3.29 -3.57 -3.33
C ASP A 180 -2.80 -3.35 -1.91
N VAL A 181 -1.74 -2.55 -1.78
CA VAL A 181 -1.03 -2.38 -0.51
C VAL A 181 -1.03 -0.92 -0.10
N ILE A 182 -1.43 -0.68 1.14
CA ILE A 182 -1.25 0.61 1.80
C ILE A 182 0.02 0.53 2.63
N LEU A 183 0.92 1.50 2.43
CA LEU A 183 2.19 1.60 3.12
C LEU A 183 2.18 2.84 4.02
N LEU A 184 2.01 2.64 5.32
CA LEU A 184 1.98 3.72 6.30
C LEU A 184 3.41 4.09 6.74
N ASP A 185 3.81 5.34 6.51
CA ASP A 185 5.03 5.91 7.07
C ASP A 185 4.73 6.45 8.48
N LEU A 186 5.16 5.71 9.50
CA LEU A 186 4.99 6.09 10.90
C LEU A 186 6.25 6.76 11.48
N ASP A 187 7.29 6.94 10.66
CA ASP A 187 8.52 7.62 11.04
C ASP A 187 8.31 9.15 10.93
N PRO A 188 8.52 9.93 12.00
CA PRO A 188 8.41 11.39 11.94
C PRO A 188 9.26 12.03 10.85
N ASP A 189 10.39 11.41 10.47
CA ASP A 189 11.30 11.92 9.43
C ASP A 189 10.75 11.74 7.99
N ARG A 190 9.67 10.97 7.84
CA ARG A 190 8.96 10.67 6.58
C ARG A 190 9.87 10.22 5.44
N ASN A 191 10.88 9.42 5.78
CA ASN A 191 11.90 8.97 4.83
C ASN A 191 11.31 8.05 3.75
N LEU A 192 10.29 7.27 4.10
CA LEU A 192 9.64 6.37 3.15
C LEU A 192 8.83 7.16 2.13
N ARG A 193 8.04 8.15 2.57
CA ARG A 193 7.28 9.02 1.66
C ARG A 193 8.20 9.67 0.62
N LYS A 194 9.34 10.23 1.06
CA LYS A 194 10.34 10.85 0.17
C LYS A 194 10.84 9.89 -0.91
N LEU A 195 11.05 8.62 -0.59
CA LEU A 195 11.53 7.61 -1.54
C LEU A 195 10.51 7.25 -2.64
N PHE A 196 9.23 7.57 -2.43
CA PHE A 196 8.15 7.29 -3.36
C PHE A 196 7.58 8.54 -4.05
N LEU A 197 8.05 9.74 -3.68
CA LEU A 197 7.72 10.98 -4.40
C LEU A 197 8.53 11.08 -5.69
N GLN A 198 7.88 11.47 -6.78
CA GLN A 198 8.53 11.66 -8.08
C GLN A 198 9.14 13.06 -8.16
N ASP A 199 8.47 14.07 -7.62
CA ASP A 199 9.01 15.42 -7.43
C ASP A 199 8.93 15.83 -5.95
N GLN A 200 10.08 16.19 -5.36
CA GLN A 200 10.18 16.58 -3.94
C GLN A 200 9.58 17.97 -3.68
N ASP A 201 9.43 18.81 -4.70
CA ASP A 201 8.88 20.17 -4.61
C ASP A 201 7.38 20.22 -4.92
N SER A 202 6.77 19.07 -5.24
CA SER A 202 5.36 18.95 -5.59
C SER A 202 4.50 18.54 -4.38
N ASP A 203 3.23 18.96 -4.38
CA ASP A 203 2.19 18.44 -3.47
C ASP A 203 1.75 16.99 -3.85
N GLU A 204 2.65 16.18 -4.43
CA GLU A 204 2.36 14.82 -4.86
C GLU A 204 2.06 13.88 -3.69
N ASP A 205 1.20 12.91 -3.96
CA ASP A 205 0.97 11.76 -3.10
C ASP A 205 1.88 10.61 -3.55
N ALA A 206 2.70 10.13 -2.62
CA ALA A 206 3.68 9.07 -2.83
C ALA A 206 2.97 7.74 -3.16
N SER A 207 3.06 7.32 -4.42
CA SER A 207 2.40 6.09 -4.90
C SER A 207 3.19 5.43 -6.02
N LEU A 208 3.03 4.12 -6.16
CA LEU A 208 3.67 3.33 -7.20
C LEU A 208 2.68 2.33 -7.79
N TYR A 209 2.47 2.42 -9.11
CA TYR A 209 1.73 1.41 -9.87
C TYR A 209 2.67 0.27 -10.28
N ILE A 210 2.24 -0.97 -10.00
CA ILE A 210 2.93 -2.18 -10.41
C ILE A 210 2.12 -2.84 -11.53
N PRO A 211 2.65 -2.91 -12.76
CA PRO A 211 1.94 -3.54 -13.86
C PRO A 211 1.76 -5.05 -13.60
N PRO A 212 0.71 -5.66 -14.18
CA PRO A 212 0.41 -7.07 -14.00
C PRO A 212 1.51 -7.96 -14.59
N ASN A 213 1.78 -9.12 -13.96
CA ASN A 213 2.71 -10.10 -14.51
C ASN A 213 2.12 -10.90 -15.69
N LYS A 214 0.78 -10.92 -15.83
CA LYS A 214 0.05 -11.63 -16.89
C LYS A 214 -0.78 -10.63 -17.70
N LYS A 215 -0.78 -10.78 -19.03
CA LYS A 215 -1.66 -10.00 -19.91
C LYS A 215 -3.12 -10.31 -19.58
N GLY A 216 -3.97 -9.28 -19.57
CA GLY A 216 -5.41 -9.42 -19.30
C GLY A 216 -5.83 -9.28 -17.82
N PHE A 217 -4.88 -9.04 -16.91
CA PHE A 217 -5.13 -8.75 -15.49
C PHE A 217 -4.87 -7.29 -15.19
N SER A 218 -5.52 -6.73 -14.16
CA SER A 218 -5.21 -5.39 -13.66
C SER A 218 -3.90 -5.40 -12.86
N GLY A 219 -3.16 -4.29 -12.93
CA GLY A 219 -2.00 -4.08 -12.06
C GLY A 219 -2.41 -3.72 -10.63
N ALA A 220 -1.45 -3.75 -9.72
CA ALA A 220 -1.65 -3.42 -8.30
C ALA A 220 -1.01 -2.07 -7.96
N THR A 221 -1.42 -1.49 -6.84
CA THR A 221 -0.87 -0.22 -6.36
C THR A 221 -0.21 -0.35 -4.99
N ILE A 222 0.84 0.44 -4.77
CA ILE A 222 1.36 0.78 -3.45
C ILE A 222 1.01 2.25 -3.22
N THR A 223 0.21 2.54 -2.21
CA THR A 223 -0.10 3.91 -1.80
C THR A 223 0.59 4.20 -0.47
N VAL A 224 1.43 5.23 -0.42
CA VAL A 224 2.16 5.63 0.79
C VAL A 224 1.41 6.75 1.49
N LEU A 225 1.04 6.53 2.75
CA LEU A 225 0.26 7.47 3.56
C LEU A 225 0.95 7.72 4.90
N ASN A 226 0.68 8.88 5.50
CA ASN A 226 0.95 9.13 6.90
C ASN A 226 -0.17 8.55 7.79
N ALA A 227 0.10 8.44 9.09
CA ALA A 227 -0.86 7.93 10.05
C ALA A 227 -2.19 8.72 10.12
N ASP A 228 -2.19 10.01 9.81
CA ASP A 228 -3.35 10.90 9.83
C ASP A 228 -4.18 10.87 8.52
N GLU A 229 -3.55 10.41 7.43
CA GLU A 229 -4.19 10.22 6.12
C GLU A 229 -4.90 8.84 6.03
N TRP A 230 -4.54 7.91 6.91
CA TRP A 230 -5.13 6.57 6.98
C TRP A 230 -6.54 6.59 7.58
N ASP A 231 -7.48 5.98 6.87
CA ASP A 231 -8.80 5.65 7.37
C ASP A 231 -9.22 4.29 6.84
N GLU A 232 -9.31 3.30 7.73
CA GLU A 232 -9.62 1.91 7.37
C GLU A 232 -10.93 1.76 6.60
N ARG A 233 -11.89 2.67 6.80
CA ARG A 233 -13.17 2.63 6.08
C ARG A 233 -13.01 3.07 4.63
N SER A 234 -12.12 4.02 4.37
CA SER A 234 -11.96 4.63 3.05
C SER A 234 -11.39 3.67 2.01
N TYR A 235 -10.64 2.66 2.43
CA TYR A 235 -9.84 1.82 1.55
C TYR A 235 -10.42 0.41 1.49
N SER A 236 -10.60 -0.13 0.29
CA SER A 236 -10.98 -1.54 0.09
C SER A 236 -9.78 -2.48 0.21
N GLU A 237 -8.57 -1.92 0.27
CA GLU A 237 -7.31 -2.63 0.36
C GLU A 237 -7.17 -3.45 1.64
N LYS A 238 -6.79 -4.70 1.47
CA LYS A 238 -6.83 -5.69 2.55
C LYS A 238 -5.47 -5.91 3.23
N VAL A 239 -4.41 -5.23 2.75
CA VAL A 239 -3.03 -5.36 3.27
C VAL A 239 -2.46 -3.97 3.59
N VAL A 240 -2.17 -3.74 4.86
CA VAL A 240 -1.56 -2.50 5.36
C VAL A 240 -0.20 -2.84 5.96
N ILE A 241 0.86 -2.23 5.43
CA ILE A 241 2.22 -2.34 5.98
C ILE A 241 2.59 -1.02 6.63
N CYS A 242 3.05 -1.05 7.87
CA CYS A 242 3.48 0.12 8.61
C CYS A 242 5.00 0.12 8.77
N ASP A 243 5.68 1.10 8.17
CA ASP A 243 7.08 1.38 8.46
C ASP A 243 7.17 2.12 9.80
N CYS A 244 7.43 1.39 10.88
CA CYS A 244 7.38 1.93 12.24
C CYS A 244 8.55 2.89 12.53
N SER A 245 8.36 3.90 13.38
CA SER A 245 9.48 4.70 13.89
C SER A 245 10.51 3.80 14.59
N PRO A 246 11.83 4.05 14.42
CA PRO A 246 12.87 3.35 15.17
C PRO A 246 12.77 3.57 16.68
N VAL A 247 12.12 4.65 17.12
CA VAL A 247 11.81 4.91 18.52
C VAL A 247 10.44 4.30 18.83
N LEU A 248 10.44 3.16 19.53
CA LEU A 248 9.21 2.37 19.73
C LEU A 248 8.06 3.16 20.38
N SER A 249 8.36 4.13 21.25
CA SER A 249 7.34 4.96 21.93
C SER A 249 6.67 6.02 21.06
N GLU A 250 7.24 6.36 19.90
CA GLU A 250 6.67 7.34 18.96
C GLU A 250 5.59 6.73 18.06
N ASN A 251 5.57 5.40 17.96
CA ASN A 251 4.60 4.70 17.14
C ASN A 251 3.18 4.83 17.73
N PRO A 252 2.15 5.17 16.93
CA PRO A 252 0.79 5.31 17.43
C PRO A 252 0.25 4.00 18.03
N LYS A 253 -0.03 4.01 19.34
CA LYS A 253 -0.49 2.82 20.07
C LYS A 253 -1.75 2.18 19.49
N TYR A 254 -2.64 2.99 18.91
CA TYR A 254 -3.87 2.49 18.30
C TYR A 254 -3.59 1.63 17.06
N LEU A 255 -2.56 1.95 16.26
CA LEU A 255 -2.11 1.13 15.13
C LEU A 255 -1.40 -0.13 15.62
N ILE A 256 -0.49 -0.01 16.59
CA ILE A 256 0.23 -1.17 17.13
C ILE A 256 -0.74 -2.24 17.63
N ARG A 257 -1.85 -1.84 18.25
CA ARG A 257 -2.91 -2.75 18.72
C ARG A 257 -3.65 -3.48 17.60
N LYS A 258 -3.71 -2.90 16.40
CA LYS A 258 -4.36 -3.50 15.22
C LYS A 258 -3.49 -4.56 14.56
N PHE A 259 -2.15 -4.43 14.64
CA PHE A 259 -1.20 -5.32 13.98
C PHE A 259 -1.53 -6.80 14.19
N ASP A 260 -1.63 -7.53 13.09
CA ASP A 260 -1.79 -8.98 13.09
C ASP A 260 -0.42 -9.65 13.02
N TYR A 261 0.50 -9.03 12.29
CA TYR A 261 1.84 -9.53 12.05
C TYR A 261 2.86 -8.41 12.29
N CYS A 262 4.02 -8.75 12.83
CA CYS A 262 5.15 -7.83 12.93
C CYS A 262 6.40 -8.48 12.35
N VAL A 263 7.16 -7.75 11.53
CA VAL A 263 8.46 -8.19 11.02
C VAL A 263 9.56 -7.31 11.60
N ILE A 264 10.58 -7.95 12.17
CA ILE A 264 11.72 -7.31 12.82
C ILE A 264 12.98 -7.71 12.05
N PRO A 265 13.39 -6.97 11.01
CA PRO A 265 14.66 -7.20 10.33
C PRO A 265 15.87 -6.99 11.24
N THR A 266 16.87 -7.86 11.08
CA THR A 266 18.17 -7.77 11.74
C THR A 266 19.28 -8.25 10.80
N THR A 267 20.53 -7.87 11.07
CA THR A 267 21.69 -8.25 10.21
C THR A 267 22.64 -9.16 10.97
N LEU A 268 23.35 -10.05 10.24
CA LEU A 268 24.36 -10.93 10.83
C LEU A 268 25.73 -10.24 10.97
N ASN A 269 25.84 -9.26 11.88
CA ASN A 269 27.08 -8.57 12.17
C ASN A 269 27.54 -8.76 13.65
N PRO A 270 28.84 -8.91 13.94
CA PRO A 270 29.31 -9.12 15.32
C PRO A 270 28.95 -7.97 16.27
N LEU A 271 29.13 -6.73 15.83
CA LEU A 271 28.78 -5.52 16.59
C LEU A 271 27.25 -5.39 16.81
N GLY A 272 26.46 -5.99 15.92
CA GLY A 272 25.01 -6.06 16.06
C GLY A 272 24.47 -7.42 16.48
N ILE A 273 25.30 -8.37 16.90
CA ILE A 273 24.90 -9.68 17.47
C ILE A 273 25.39 -9.89 18.90
N ALA A 274 26.58 -9.41 19.27
CA ALA A 274 27.20 -9.67 20.59
C ALA A 274 26.43 -9.09 21.82
N LYS A 275 25.31 -8.38 21.60
CA LYS A 275 24.38 -7.89 22.65
C LYS A 275 22.88 -8.09 22.31
N ASN A 276 22.49 -8.84 21.27
CA ASN A 276 21.27 -8.50 20.51
C ASN A 276 20.16 -9.54 20.34
N GLY A 277 20.36 -10.81 20.67
CA GLY A 277 19.19 -11.67 20.90
C GLY A 277 18.27 -11.08 22.00
N ASP A 278 18.88 -10.42 22.99
CA ASP A 278 18.18 -9.64 24.02
C ASP A 278 17.46 -8.41 23.46
N VAL A 279 18.00 -7.76 22.43
CA VAL A 279 17.37 -6.56 21.85
C VAL A 279 16.15 -6.95 21.03
N ILE A 280 16.22 -8.03 20.24
CA ILE A 280 15.06 -8.55 19.49
C ILE A 280 13.96 -8.99 20.46
N THR A 281 14.31 -9.78 21.47
CA THR A 281 13.33 -10.20 22.49
C THR A 281 12.82 -9.04 23.35
N ARG A 282 13.59 -7.96 23.54
CA ARG A 282 13.10 -6.71 24.16
C ARG A 282 12.11 -5.98 23.26
N THR A 283 12.33 -5.94 21.95
CA THR A 283 11.35 -5.43 20.98
C THR A 283 10.08 -6.27 21.03
N PHE A 284 10.18 -7.61 21.03
CA PHE A 284 9.02 -8.50 21.22
C PHE A 284 8.25 -8.17 22.50
N LYS A 285 8.94 -8.11 23.64
CA LYS A 285 8.33 -7.72 24.93
C LYS A 285 7.67 -6.34 24.87
N HIS A 286 8.28 -5.38 24.19
CA HIS A 286 7.73 -4.04 24.06
C HIS A 286 6.43 -4.03 23.24
N ILE A 287 6.43 -4.67 22.07
CA ILE A 287 5.23 -4.81 21.23
C ILE A 287 4.14 -5.56 22.01
N ARG A 288 4.51 -6.65 22.70
CA ARG A 288 3.57 -7.49 23.45
C ARG A 288 2.87 -6.76 24.61
N LYS A 289 3.48 -5.70 25.17
CA LYS A 289 2.81 -4.82 26.16
C LYS A 289 1.62 -4.05 25.59
N MET A 290 1.58 -3.85 24.27
CA MET A 290 0.54 -3.08 23.59
C MET A 290 -0.38 -3.96 22.75
N ASN A 291 0.13 -5.08 22.22
CA ASN A 291 -0.60 -6.00 21.36
C ASN A 291 -0.35 -7.46 21.77
N ASN A 292 -1.37 -8.10 22.35
CA ASN A 292 -1.32 -9.48 22.83
C ASN A 292 -1.58 -10.55 21.75
N LYS A 293 -1.99 -10.14 20.53
CA LYS A 293 -2.41 -11.07 19.47
C LYS A 293 -1.38 -11.25 18.36
N ALA A 294 -0.60 -10.21 18.03
CA ALA A 294 0.25 -10.19 16.84
C ALA A 294 1.26 -11.35 16.80
N GLU A 295 1.46 -11.96 15.64
CA GLU A 295 2.58 -12.86 15.41
C GLU A 295 3.80 -12.06 14.99
N MET A 296 4.97 -12.39 15.55
CA MET A 296 6.19 -11.61 15.40
C MET A 296 7.30 -12.45 14.80
N PHE A 297 7.89 -11.95 13.72
CA PHE A 297 8.89 -12.63 12.92
C PHE A 297 10.20 -11.85 12.94
N CYS A 298 11.27 -12.46 13.43
CA CYS A 298 12.61 -11.95 13.21
C CYS A 298 13.08 -12.36 11.81
N LEU A 299 13.49 -11.39 10.99
CA LEU A 299 13.95 -11.60 9.61
C LEU A 299 15.44 -11.33 9.50
N ILE A 300 16.19 -12.24 8.88
CA ILE A 300 17.59 -11.99 8.57
C ILE A 300 17.72 -11.19 7.27
N ASN A 301 18.17 -9.95 7.41
CA ASN A 301 18.46 -9.01 6.34
C ASN A 301 19.97 -8.89 6.07
N SER A 302 20.32 -8.45 4.86
CA SER A 302 21.69 -8.30 4.38
C SER A 302 22.54 -9.57 4.58
N TYR A 303 21.96 -10.73 4.28
CA TYR A 303 22.63 -12.03 4.42
C TYR A 303 23.73 -12.18 3.35
N SER A 304 24.95 -12.50 3.79
CA SER A 304 26.06 -12.77 2.87
C SER A 304 26.02 -14.23 2.42
N GLY A 305 25.76 -14.44 1.13
CA GLY A 305 25.70 -15.77 0.52
C GLY A 305 27.04 -16.33 0.04
N ALA A 306 28.16 -15.63 0.27
CA ALA A 306 29.47 -16.11 -0.15
C ALA A 306 29.93 -17.27 0.76
N GLN A 307 30.51 -18.30 0.16
CA GLN A 307 30.97 -19.50 0.88
C GLN A 307 31.94 -19.18 2.02
N SER A 308 32.77 -18.14 1.87
CA SER A 308 33.69 -17.66 2.91
C SER A 308 32.98 -17.15 4.18
N TYR A 309 31.68 -16.87 4.11
CA TYR A 309 30.87 -16.41 5.23
C TYR A 309 30.05 -17.52 5.88
N GLU A 310 30.07 -18.76 5.38
CA GLU A 310 29.19 -19.84 5.84
C GLU A 310 29.42 -20.19 7.33
N GLU A 311 30.66 -20.50 7.73
CA GLU A 311 31.01 -20.78 9.12
C GLU A 311 30.75 -19.57 10.04
N ARG A 312 30.97 -18.35 9.54
CA ARG A 312 30.65 -17.12 10.28
C ARG A 312 29.14 -16.99 10.47
N ASN A 313 28.35 -17.17 9.42
CA ASN A 313 26.89 -17.06 9.45
C ASN A 313 26.32 -18.07 10.42
N LYS A 314 26.83 -19.31 10.44
CA LYS A 314 26.42 -20.35 11.38
C LYS A 314 26.59 -19.92 12.84
N HIS A 315 27.78 -19.42 13.21
CA HIS A 315 28.03 -18.94 14.58
C HIS A 315 27.15 -17.74 14.94
N LEU A 316 27.04 -16.76 14.03
CA LEU A 316 26.27 -15.55 14.24
C LEU A 316 24.76 -15.81 14.33
N LEU A 317 24.26 -16.74 13.51
CA LEU A 317 22.87 -17.18 13.53
C LEU A 317 22.53 -17.89 14.85
N ALA A 318 23.40 -18.77 15.34
CA ALA A 318 23.19 -19.46 16.62
C ALA A 318 23.04 -18.47 17.80
N LEU A 319 23.78 -17.35 17.78
CA LEU A 319 23.68 -16.29 18.79
C LEU A 319 22.34 -15.52 18.75
N VAL A 320 21.71 -15.42 17.58
CA VAL A 320 20.39 -14.80 17.41
C VAL A 320 19.29 -15.79 17.71
N GLU A 321 19.43 -17.02 17.23
CA GLU A 321 18.43 -18.07 17.32
C GLU A 321 18.22 -18.54 18.76
N LYS A 322 19.29 -18.69 19.56
CA LYS A 322 19.18 -19.20 20.93
C LYS A 322 18.24 -18.37 21.83
N PRO A 323 18.39 -17.03 21.93
CA PRO A 323 17.48 -16.21 22.75
C PRO A 323 16.05 -16.15 22.21
N ILE A 324 15.87 -16.18 20.89
CA ILE A 324 14.54 -16.21 20.28
C ILE A 324 13.82 -17.53 20.58
N LYS A 325 14.50 -18.67 20.43
CA LYS A 325 13.96 -20.00 20.80
C LYS A 325 13.61 -20.08 22.28
N GLU A 326 14.42 -19.46 23.15
CA GLU A 326 14.12 -19.39 24.58
C GLU A 326 12.88 -18.53 24.86
N TYR A 327 12.75 -17.38 24.19
CA TYR A 327 11.57 -16.54 24.30
C TYR A 327 10.31 -17.21 23.75
N GLN A 328 10.43 -17.95 22.64
CA GLN A 328 9.34 -18.67 21.98
C GLN A 328 8.66 -19.71 22.90
N LYS A 329 9.41 -20.28 23.86
CA LYS A 329 8.82 -21.17 24.89
C LYS A 329 7.75 -20.47 25.74
N ASN A 330 7.86 -19.15 25.92
CA ASN A 330 6.91 -18.34 26.67
C ASN A 330 5.87 -17.67 25.78
N ASP A 331 6.24 -17.31 24.55
CA ASP A 331 5.35 -16.71 23.56
C ASP A 331 5.54 -17.42 22.21
N PRO A 332 4.72 -18.44 21.88
CA PRO A 332 4.89 -19.25 20.68
C PRO A 332 4.68 -18.46 19.38
N LYS A 333 4.08 -17.26 19.46
CA LYS A 333 3.86 -16.35 18.33
C LYS A 333 5.10 -15.52 17.99
N CYS A 334 6.22 -15.71 18.68
CA CYS A 334 7.48 -15.02 18.39
C CYS A 334 8.50 -15.99 17.84
N GLN A 335 8.92 -15.80 16.59
CA GLN A 335 9.77 -16.75 15.89
C GLN A 335 10.85 -16.10 15.04
N LEU A 336 11.90 -16.87 14.76
CA LEU A 336 12.92 -16.53 13.78
C LEU A 336 12.53 -17.17 12.45
N ILE A 337 12.48 -16.39 11.37
CA ILE A 337 12.46 -16.96 10.02
C ILE A 337 13.88 -17.41 9.71
N HIS A 338 14.10 -18.73 9.64
CA HIS A 338 15.42 -19.27 9.39
C HIS A 338 15.88 -18.89 7.96
N PRO A 339 17.15 -18.50 7.75
CA PRO A 339 17.68 -18.08 6.44
C PRO A 339 17.69 -19.18 5.36
N ASP A 340 17.36 -20.42 5.73
CA ASP A 340 17.15 -21.51 4.76
C ASP A 340 15.77 -21.43 4.09
N TYR A 341 14.77 -20.86 4.79
CA TYR A 341 13.45 -20.58 4.22
C TYR A 341 13.42 -19.22 3.55
N VAL A 342 13.79 -18.17 4.30
CA VAL A 342 13.79 -16.80 3.81
C VAL A 342 14.97 -16.02 4.36
N LYS A 343 15.67 -15.34 3.46
CA LYS A 343 16.69 -14.35 3.79
C LYS A 343 16.67 -13.25 2.75
N ILE A 344 16.93 -12.02 3.17
CA ILE A 344 17.20 -10.93 2.22
C ILE A 344 18.71 -10.87 2.04
N ARG A 345 19.20 -11.16 0.83
CA ARG A 345 20.63 -11.17 0.52
C ARG A 345 21.18 -9.76 0.47
N GLU A 346 22.46 -9.62 0.82
CA GLU A 346 23.18 -8.38 0.56
C GLU A 346 23.13 -8.03 -0.94
N SER A 347 22.69 -6.82 -1.25
CA SER A 347 22.51 -6.37 -2.62
C SER A 347 22.92 -4.91 -2.76
N ARG A 348 23.72 -4.62 -3.81
CA ARG A 348 24.04 -3.24 -4.19
C ARG A 348 22.78 -2.47 -4.59
N ALA A 349 21.83 -3.12 -5.26
CA ALA A 349 20.57 -2.50 -5.65
C ALA A 349 19.75 -2.04 -4.42
N LEU A 350 19.70 -2.85 -3.35
CA LEU A 350 19.06 -2.46 -2.10
C LEU A 350 19.85 -1.37 -1.36
N ARG A 351 21.19 -1.44 -1.37
CA ARG A 351 22.06 -0.45 -0.72
C ARG A 351 21.95 0.95 -1.33
N TYR A 352 21.78 1.03 -2.65
CA TYR A 352 21.64 2.29 -3.39
C TYR A 352 20.19 2.60 -3.76
N TRP A 353 19.22 1.91 -3.16
CA TRP A 353 17.82 2.26 -3.33
C TRP A 353 17.57 3.66 -2.74
N GLY A 354 16.95 4.55 -3.53
CA GLY A 354 16.89 5.98 -3.24
C GLY A 354 17.87 6.83 -4.06
N TYR A 355 18.74 6.25 -4.89
CA TYR A 355 19.62 7.02 -5.79
C TYR A 355 18.84 7.91 -6.77
N HIS A 356 17.57 7.56 -7.04
CA HIS A 356 16.67 8.35 -7.85
C HIS A 356 16.41 9.77 -7.29
N LEU A 357 16.56 9.95 -5.98
CA LEU A 357 16.53 11.26 -5.33
C LEU A 357 17.71 12.16 -5.71
N VAL A 358 18.78 11.57 -6.24
CA VAL A 358 20.01 12.28 -6.61
C VAL A 358 20.10 12.45 -8.13
N ASP A 359 19.72 11.43 -8.90
CA ASP A 359 19.81 11.45 -10.36
C ASP A 359 18.53 11.94 -11.07
N GLY A 360 17.45 12.16 -10.32
CA GLY A 360 16.16 12.66 -10.83
C GLY A 360 15.36 11.62 -11.62
N SER A 361 15.76 10.35 -11.60
CA SER A 361 14.97 9.29 -12.21
C SER A 361 13.66 9.04 -11.45
N PRO A 362 12.63 8.44 -12.08
CA PRO A 362 11.38 8.14 -11.39
C PRO A 362 11.58 7.14 -10.23
N PRO A 363 10.77 7.24 -9.16
CA PRO A 363 10.82 6.32 -8.03
C PRO A 363 10.52 4.89 -8.48
N GLN A 364 11.31 3.95 -7.98
CA GLN A 364 11.18 2.53 -8.31
C GLN A 364 11.69 1.65 -7.17
N LEU A 365 11.14 0.43 -7.08
CA LEU A 365 11.70 -0.61 -6.21
C LEU A 365 13.01 -1.15 -6.79
N ALA A 366 13.85 -1.74 -5.94
CA ALA A 366 15.09 -2.41 -6.35
C ALA A 366 14.87 -3.76 -7.06
N PHE A 367 13.75 -3.92 -7.77
CA PHE A 367 13.35 -5.15 -8.47
C PHE A 367 13.79 -5.20 -9.94
N LYS A 368 14.50 -4.17 -10.42
CA LYS A 368 15.12 -4.19 -11.75
C LYS A 368 15.97 -5.45 -11.92
N SER A 369 15.78 -6.11 -13.06
CA SER A 369 16.52 -7.33 -13.40
C SER A 369 17.85 -6.98 -14.04
N VAL A 370 18.91 -7.64 -13.59
CA VAL A 370 20.21 -7.66 -14.27
C VAL A 370 20.37 -9.07 -14.84
N ALA A 371 20.54 -9.19 -16.16
CA ALA A 371 20.59 -10.48 -16.87
C ALA A 371 19.38 -11.40 -16.53
N ASN A 372 18.16 -10.85 -16.59
CA ASN A 372 16.89 -11.54 -16.27
C ASN A 372 16.77 -12.10 -14.84
N ARG A 373 17.61 -11.65 -13.89
CA ARG A 373 17.50 -12.01 -12.48
C ARG A 373 17.52 -10.77 -11.61
N SER A 374 16.71 -10.76 -10.57
CA SER A 374 16.75 -9.74 -9.52
C SER A 374 16.73 -10.44 -8.18
N ALA A 375 17.89 -10.52 -7.52
CA ALA A 375 17.99 -11.11 -6.19
C ALA A 375 17.04 -10.45 -5.18
N PRO A 376 16.93 -9.10 -5.13
CA PRO A 376 15.94 -8.46 -4.26
C PRO A 376 14.51 -8.89 -4.58
N ARG A 377 14.11 -8.91 -5.86
CA ARG A 377 12.76 -9.35 -6.24
C ARG A 377 12.50 -10.77 -5.76
N THR A 378 13.41 -11.70 -6.01
CA THR A 378 13.27 -13.09 -5.57
C THR A 378 13.19 -13.20 -4.05
N ASP A 379 14.06 -12.49 -3.31
CA ASP A 379 14.12 -12.58 -1.85
C ASP A 379 12.85 -12.04 -1.17
N PHE A 380 12.32 -10.92 -1.68
CA PHE A 380 11.09 -10.34 -1.16
C PHE A 380 9.83 -11.12 -1.58
N MET A 381 9.84 -11.75 -2.76
CA MET A 381 8.78 -12.70 -3.13
C MET A 381 8.77 -13.91 -2.20
N GLN A 382 9.94 -14.50 -1.89
CA GLN A 382 10.03 -15.60 -0.92
C GLN A 382 9.56 -15.19 0.48
N LEU A 383 9.86 -13.96 0.92
CA LEU A 383 9.34 -13.43 2.18
C LEU A 383 7.82 -13.31 2.16
N ALA A 384 7.25 -12.78 1.08
CA ALA A 384 5.83 -12.60 0.94
C ALA A 384 5.09 -13.95 0.88
N GLU A 385 5.60 -14.93 0.13
CA GLU A 385 5.10 -16.31 0.07
C GLU A 385 5.18 -17.00 1.44
N TYR A 386 6.31 -16.87 2.14
CA TYR A 386 6.45 -17.43 3.50
C TYR A 386 5.43 -16.82 4.45
N LEU A 387 5.25 -15.49 4.41
CA LEU A 387 4.23 -14.83 5.21
C LEU A 387 2.85 -15.28 4.77
N GLU A 388 2.57 -15.47 3.48
CA GLU A 388 1.27 -15.97 3.01
C GLU A 388 0.94 -17.36 3.58
N ASP A 389 1.90 -18.27 3.59
CA ASP A 389 1.75 -19.63 4.12
C ASP A 389 1.63 -19.70 5.65
N HIS A 390 2.24 -18.73 6.35
CA HIS A 390 2.30 -18.70 7.82
C HIS A 390 1.36 -17.67 8.43
N THR A 391 0.50 -17.06 7.62
CA THR A 391 -0.47 -16.06 8.06
C THR A 391 -1.84 -16.30 7.44
N SER A 392 -2.83 -15.52 7.86
CA SER A 392 -4.20 -15.57 7.33
C SER A 392 -4.42 -14.55 6.19
N ILE A 393 -3.35 -14.14 5.48
CA ILE A 393 -3.45 -13.17 4.38
C ILE A 393 -4.04 -13.80 3.10
N THR A 394 -4.01 -15.12 2.96
CA THR A 394 -4.65 -15.81 1.82
C THR A 394 -6.16 -15.54 1.75
N SER A 395 -6.82 -15.37 2.90
CA SER A 395 -8.26 -15.07 2.95
C SER A 395 -8.62 -13.67 2.45
N THR A 396 -7.62 -12.81 2.21
CA THR A 396 -7.83 -11.46 1.67
C THR A 396 -7.56 -11.33 0.19
N ARG A 397 -7.09 -12.41 -0.46
CA ARG A 397 -6.94 -12.45 -1.91
C ARG A 397 -8.34 -12.54 -2.52
N GLU A 398 -8.68 -11.60 -3.40
CA GLU A 398 -9.82 -11.78 -4.29
C GLU A 398 -9.46 -12.95 -5.21
N LEU A 399 -10.13 -14.09 -4.98
CA LEU A 399 -10.04 -15.24 -5.86
C LEU A 399 -10.78 -14.86 -7.15
N ASP A 400 -10.03 -14.86 -8.25
CA ASP A 400 -10.54 -14.71 -9.62
C ASP A 400 -11.73 -15.64 -9.92
#